data_AF-A0A6V7KLY3-F1
#
_entry.id   AF-A0A6V7KLY3-F1
#
_cell.length_a   1.000
_cell.length_b   1.000
_cell.length_c   1.000
_cell.angle_alpha   90.00
_cell.angle_beta   90.00
_cell.angle_gamma   90.00
#
_symmetry.space_group_name_H-M   'P 1'
#
loop_
_entity.id
_entity.type
_entity.pdbx_description
1 polymer ?
#
loop_
_entity_poly.entity_id
_entity_poly.type
_entity_poly.pdbx_seq_one_letter_code
_entity_poly.pdbx_strand_id
1 'polypeptide(L)'
;VRDVVHVWEVGHLASSLISAAMTGASLTHSPHHITLMIVLDLNQPEVLWSSLEESLAAARSAMKMSFTNDIIEVMKKQRINYFRKSTEQQIDPFPMKLCIIGGKYDEFKDYDLGKRQIIGKTLRAVCCYLGADLQYYSVKDALLVRRIKDLLSFHGFNNHPV
;
A
#
# COMPACT_ATOMS: atom_id res chain seq x y z
N VAL A 1 6.35 -1.76 29.01
CA VAL A 1 5.58 -2.43 27.93
C VAL A 1 6.43 -2.35 26.66
N ARG A 2 6.55 -3.42 25.88
CA ARG A 2 7.25 -3.38 24.58
C ARG A 2 6.21 -3.32 23.48
N ASP A 3 6.34 -2.40 22.55
CA ASP A 3 5.48 -2.33 21.38
C ASP A 3 5.88 -3.43 20.38
N VAL A 4 4.90 -4.15 19.85
CA VAL A 4 5.09 -5.26 18.91
C VAL A 4 4.27 -4.99 17.65
N VAL A 5 4.89 -5.22 16.49
CA VAL A 5 4.24 -5.09 15.18
C VAL A 5 4.28 -6.44 14.49
N HIS A 6 3.11 -6.89 14.03
CA HIS A 6 3.00 -8.11 13.24
C HIS A 6 3.10 -7.78 11.76
N VAL A 7 4.06 -8.40 11.07
CA VAL A 7 4.28 -8.24 9.63
C VAL A 7 4.00 -9.56 8.93
N TRP A 8 3.26 -9.50 7.85
CA TRP A 8 2.94 -10.65 7.00
C TRP A 8 3.39 -10.34 5.57
N GLU A 9 4.09 -11.28 4.96
CA GLU A 9 4.46 -11.22 3.55
C GLU A 9 3.75 -12.35 2.80
N VAL A 10 3.21 -12.04 1.64
CA VAL A 10 2.50 -13.01 0.79
C VAL A 10 3.14 -12.99 -0.59
N GLY A 11 3.89 -14.04 -0.91
CA GLY A 11 4.60 -14.15 -2.19
C GLY A 11 3.73 -14.51 -3.40
N HIS A 12 2.51 -14.99 -3.18
CA HIS A 12 1.56 -15.36 -4.24
C HIS A 12 0.23 -14.64 -4.06
N LEU A 13 -0.31 -14.03 -5.12
CA LEU A 13 -1.52 -13.20 -5.09
C LEU A 13 -2.83 -13.98 -4.92
N ALA A 14 -2.83 -15.08 -4.16
CA ALA A 14 -4.05 -15.76 -3.76
C ALA A 14 -4.78 -14.97 -2.68
N SER A 15 -6.03 -14.58 -2.95
CA SER A 15 -6.86 -13.81 -2.02
C SER A 15 -7.07 -14.52 -0.68
N SER A 16 -7.07 -15.86 -0.65
CA SER A 16 -7.17 -16.66 0.57
C SER A 16 -5.96 -16.50 1.49
N LEU A 17 -4.73 -16.42 0.95
CA LEU A 17 -3.51 -16.19 1.74
C LEU A 17 -3.48 -14.77 2.31
N ILE A 18 -3.83 -13.80 1.48
CA ILE A 18 -3.95 -12.40 1.91
C ILE A 18 -5.04 -12.28 2.99
N SER A 19 -6.17 -12.99 2.82
CA SER A 19 -7.25 -13.01 3.81
C SER A 19 -6.83 -13.62 5.14
N ALA A 20 -6.05 -14.71 5.11
CA ALA A 20 -5.50 -15.32 6.32
C ALA A 20 -4.60 -14.33 7.08
N ALA A 21 -3.74 -13.60 6.37
CA ALA A 21 -2.90 -12.55 6.96
C ALA A 21 -3.72 -11.38 7.53
N MET A 22 -4.74 -10.90 6.79
CA MET A 22 -5.64 -9.83 7.25
C MET A 22 -6.44 -10.25 8.50
N THR A 23 -6.92 -11.49 8.52
CA THR A 23 -7.68 -12.04 9.65
C THR A 23 -6.77 -12.17 10.87
N GLY A 24 -5.57 -12.74 10.70
CA GLY A 24 -4.56 -12.86 11.75
C GLY A 24 -4.20 -11.51 12.35
N ALA A 25 -3.98 -10.48 11.52
CA ALA A 25 -3.71 -9.12 11.97
C ALA A 25 -4.91 -8.49 12.72
N SER A 26 -6.14 -8.83 12.33
CA SER A 26 -7.36 -8.29 12.95
C SER A 26 -7.70 -8.94 14.29
N LEU A 27 -7.13 -10.11 14.61
CA LEU A 27 -7.31 -10.74 15.92
C LEU A 27 -6.54 -10.00 17.02
N THR A 28 -5.43 -9.37 16.67
CA THR A 28 -4.59 -8.62 17.63
C THR A 28 -4.78 -7.11 17.55
N HIS A 29 -5.38 -6.61 16.46
CA HIS A 29 -5.61 -5.18 16.23
C HIS A 29 -6.96 -4.90 15.58
N SER A 30 -7.46 -3.68 15.76
CA SER A 30 -8.59 -3.20 14.96
C SER A 30 -8.25 -3.26 13.46
N PRO A 31 -9.17 -3.70 12.58
CA PRO A 31 -8.97 -3.67 11.12
C PRO A 31 -8.57 -2.29 10.57
N HIS A 32 -8.96 -1.22 11.28
CA HIS A 32 -8.58 0.16 10.96
C HIS A 32 -7.09 0.48 11.15
N HIS A 33 -6.35 -0.35 11.88
CA HIS A 33 -4.92 -0.19 12.15
C HIS A 33 -4.04 -0.97 11.16
N ILE A 34 -4.63 -1.76 10.26
CA ILE A 34 -3.89 -2.53 9.27
C ILE A 34 -3.49 -1.60 8.11
N THR A 35 -2.21 -1.66 7.74
CA THR A 35 -1.69 -1.02 6.53
C THR A 35 -1.31 -2.09 5.51
N LEU A 36 -1.88 -2.00 4.31
CA LEU A 36 -1.50 -2.85 3.19
C LEU A 36 -0.37 -2.18 2.40
N MET A 37 0.70 -2.94 2.13
CA MET A 37 1.81 -2.49 1.32
C MET A 37 1.91 -3.36 0.06
N ILE A 38 1.85 -2.77 -1.12
CA ILE A 38 2.00 -3.45 -2.41
C ILE A 38 3.37 -3.05 -2.98
N VAL A 39 4.25 -4.02 -3.19
CA VAL A 39 5.57 -3.80 -3.79
C VAL A 39 5.50 -4.19 -5.27
N LEU A 40 5.79 -3.24 -6.16
CA LEU A 40 5.78 -3.43 -7.60
C LEU A 40 7.21 -3.46 -8.15
N ASP A 41 7.50 -4.35 -9.08
CA ASP A 41 8.79 -4.40 -9.77
C ASP A 41 8.86 -3.34 -10.88
N LEU A 42 9.65 -2.28 -10.69
CA LEU A 42 9.79 -1.21 -11.69
C LEU A 42 10.71 -1.59 -12.86
N ASN A 43 11.47 -2.68 -12.77
CA ASN A 43 12.30 -3.15 -13.87
C ASN A 43 11.50 -3.92 -14.95
N GLN A 44 10.21 -4.18 -14.71
CA GLN A 44 9.33 -4.86 -15.66
C GLN A 44 8.09 -3.99 -15.96
N PRO A 45 8.28 -2.81 -16.60
CA PRO A 45 7.22 -1.84 -16.88
C PRO A 45 6.09 -2.40 -17.74
N GLU A 46 6.36 -3.42 -18.56
CA GLU A 46 5.40 -4.10 -19.43
C GLU A 46 4.32 -4.87 -18.65
N VAL A 47 4.64 -5.41 -17.47
CA VAL A 47 3.67 -6.11 -16.59
C VAL A 47 3.30 -5.29 -15.35
N LEU A 48 3.86 -4.09 -15.19
CA LEU A 48 3.67 -3.26 -14.00
C LEU A 48 2.19 -2.96 -13.73
N TRP A 49 1.44 -2.63 -14.78
CA TRP A 49 0.03 -2.25 -14.66
C TRP A 49 -0.86 -3.45 -14.34
N SER A 50 -0.68 -4.57 -15.04
CA SER A 50 -1.41 -5.80 -14.73
C SER A 50 -1.10 -6.29 -13.32
N SER A 51 0.17 -6.23 -12.90
CA SER A 51 0.58 -6.60 -11.53
C SER A 51 -0.09 -5.73 -10.48
N LEU A 52 -0.23 -4.42 -10.72
CA LEU A 52 -0.92 -3.50 -9.82
C LEU A 52 -2.42 -3.80 -9.76
N GLU A 53 -3.07 -3.98 -10.91
CA GLU A 53 -4.50 -4.29 -10.99
C GLU A 53 -4.83 -5.63 -10.32
N GLU A 54 -4.05 -6.67 -10.60
CA GLU A 54 -4.17 -8.00 -9.98
C GLU A 54 -3.96 -7.93 -8.48
N SER A 55 -2.96 -7.19 -8.01
CA SER A 55 -2.69 -7.01 -6.57
C SER A 55 -3.86 -6.31 -5.86
N LEU A 56 -4.39 -5.25 -6.47
CA LEU A 56 -5.55 -4.53 -5.93
C LEU A 56 -6.82 -5.39 -5.94
N ALA A 57 -7.04 -6.16 -7.00
CA ALA A 57 -8.16 -7.09 -7.11
C ALA A 57 -8.07 -8.19 -6.04
N ALA A 58 -6.88 -8.80 -5.88
CA ALA A 58 -6.63 -9.81 -4.87
C ALA A 58 -6.83 -9.27 -3.46
N ALA A 59 -6.35 -8.05 -3.16
CA ALA A 59 -6.56 -7.38 -1.88
C ALA A 59 -8.04 -7.07 -1.60
N ARG A 60 -8.80 -6.63 -2.62
CA ARG A 60 -10.24 -6.39 -2.49
C ARG A 60 -11.01 -7.69 -2.23
N SER A 61 -10.66 -8.76 -2.93
CA SER A 61 -11.23 -10.09 -2.71
C SER A 61 -10.92 -10.59 -1.30
N ALA A 62 -9.67 -10.46 -0.85
CA ALA A 62 -9.23 -10.84 0.49
C ALA A 62 -9.97 -10.06 1.59
N MET A 63 -10.21 -8.76 1.40
CA MET A 63 -11.04 -7.97 2.34
C MET A 63 -12.46 -8.52 2.44
N LYS A 64 -13.10 -8.84 1.31
CA LYS A 64 -14.45 -9.42 1.29
C LYS A 64 -14.52 -10.80 1.93
N MET A 65 -13.41 -11.55 1.92
CA MET A 65 -13.28 -12.82 2.63
C MET A 65 -13.05 -12.63 4.14
N SER A 66 -12.39 -11.54 4.54
CA SER A 66 -11.96 -11.32 5.92
C SER A 66 -12.95 -10.50 6.75
N PHE A 67 -13.76 -9.66 6.11
CA PHE A 67 -14.63 -8.68 6.78
C PHE A 67 -16.02 -8.66 6.15
N THR A 68 -17.02 -8.31 6.97
CA THR A 68 -18.38 -8.07 6.47
C THR A 68 -18.44 -6.79 5.62
N ASN A 69 -19.44 -6.70 4.73
CA ASN A 69 -19.65 -5.52 3.91
C ASN A 69 -19.81 -4.24 4.76
N ASP A 70 -20.52 -4.32 5.89
CA ASP A 70 -20.71 -3.18 6.80
C ASP A 70 -19.39 -2.65 7.35
N ILE A 71 -18.48 -3.55 7.76
CA ILE A 71 -17.14 -3.16 8.24
C ILE A 71 -16.36 -2.47 7.12
N ILE A 72 -16.37 -3.04 5.90
CA ILE A 72 -15.68 -2.48 4.74
C ILE A 72 -16.24 -1.09 4.40
N GLU A 73 -17.56 -0.90 4.47
CA GLU A 73 -18.18 0.41 4.24
C GLU A 73 -17.79 1.44 5.30
N VAL A 74 -17.76 1.06 6.58
CA VAL A 74 -17.32 1.93 7.68
C VAL A 74 -15.86 2.34 7.47
N MET A 75 -14.98 1.38 7.15
CA MET A 75 -13.58 1.63 6.82
C MET A 75 -13.45 2.62 5.65
N LYS A 76 -14.20 2.40 4.56
CA LYS A 76 -14.22 3.29 3.39
C LYS A 76 -14.70 4.70 3.74
N LYS A 77 -15.79 4.84 4.50
CA LYS A 77 -16.32 6.15 4.95
C LYS A 77 -15.30 6.91 5.79
N GLN A 78 -14.59 6.23 6.70
CA GLN A 78 -13.52 6.86 7.49
C GLN A 78 -12.38 7.38 6.60
N ARG A 79 -11.95 6.59 5.60
CA ARG A 79 -10.92 7.01 4.64
C ARG A 79 -11.36 8.22 3.82
N ILE A 80 -12.61 8.22 3.32
CA ILE A 80 -13.19 9.38 2.61
C ILE A 80 -13.18 10.62 3.50
N ASN A 81 -13.62 10.49 4.75
CA ASN A 81 -13.69 11.62 5.70
C ASN A 81 -12.30 12.15 6.07
N TYR A 82 -11.29 11.29 6.17
CA TYR A 82 -9.90 11.71 6.39
C TYR A 82 -9.41 12.61 5.24
N PHE A 83 -9.64 12.21 3.99
CA PHE A 83 -9.17 12.96 2.84
C PHE A 83 -10.00 14.21 2.52
N ARG A 84 -11.32 14.21 2.76
CA ARG A 84 -12.17 15.40 2.60
C ARG A 84 -11.69 16.60 3.43
N LYS A 85 -11.01 16.35 4.56
CA LYS A 85 -10.39 17.42 5.36
C LYS A 85 -9.17 18.07 4.68
N SER A 86 -8.58 17.40 3.69
CA SER A 86 -7.32 17.78 3.03
C SER A 86 -7.45 18.11 1.54
N THR A 87 -8.53 17.70 0.87
CA THR A 87 -8.72 17.91 -0.57
C THR A 87 -10.19 17.97 -0.95
N GLU A 88 -10.52 18.88 -1.88
CA GLU A 88 -11.85 19.02 -2.50
C GLU A 88 -12.05 18.05 -3.69
N GLN A 89 -11.01 17.31 -4.08
CA GLN A 89 -11.06 16.39 -5.22
C GLN A 89 -11.94 15.16 -4.93
N GLN A 90 -12.70 14.74 -5.93
CA GLN A 90 -13.44 13.49 -5.89
C GLN A 90 -12.47 12.30 -6.00
N ILE A 91 -12.14 11.72 -4.84
CA ILE A 91 -11.30 10.53 -4.72
C ILE A 91 -12.16 9.29 -4.41
N ASP A 92 -11.65 8.10 -4.74
CA ASP A 92 -12.22 6.81 -4.30
C ASP A 92 -11.19 6.02 -3.49
N PRO A 93 -10.98 6.40 -2.21
CA PRO A 93 -9.89 5.84 -1.45
C PRO A 93 -10.10 4.35 -1.19
N PHE A 94 -8.99 3.62 -1.13
CA PHE A 94 -9.01 2.24 -0.70
C PHE A 94 -9.53 2.14 0.76
N PRO A 95 -10.38 1.15 1.10
CA PRO A 95 -11.00 1.07 2.43
C PRO A 95 -10.01 0.99 3.60
N MET A 96 -8.82 0.43 3.40
CA MET A 96 -7.73 0.43 4.38
C MET A 96 -6.59 1.39 3.99
N LYS A 97 -5.68 1.66 4.92
CA LYS A 97 -4.43 2.36 4.61
C LYS A 97 -3.66 1.54 3.57
N LEU A 98 -3.22 2.19 2.50
CA LEU A 98 -2.54 1.56 1.38
C LEU A 98 -1.25 2.33 1.09
N CYS A 99 -0.15 1.60 0.90
CA CYS A 99 1.09 2.14 0.37
C CYS A 99 1.51 1.31 -0.85
N ILE A 100 1.85 1.99 -1.95
CA ILE A 100 2.43 1.40 -3.14
C ILE A 100 3.92 1.72 -3.14
N ILE A 101 4.74 0.69 -3.28
CA ILE A 101 6.19 0.78 -3.24
C ILE A 101 6.75 0.32 -4.59
N GLY A 102 7.42 1.21 -5.31
CA GLY A 102 8.17 0.85 -6.52
C GLY A 102 9.53 0.28 -6.16
N GLY A 103 9.71 -1.03 -6.28
CA GLY A 103 10.97 -1.75 -6.06
C GLY A 103 11.94 -1.66 -7.24
N LYS A 104 13.18 -2.11 -7.02
CA LYS A 104 14.30 -2.05 -7.99
C LYS A 104 14.51 -0.65 -8.59
N TYR A 105 14.34 0.38 -7.77
CA TYR A 105 14.48 1.76 -8.20
C TYR A 105 15.87 2.08 -8.80
N ASP A 106 16.91 1.37 -8.35
CA ASP A 106 18.26 1.48 -8.88
C ASP A 106 18.38 1.12 -10.36
N GLU A 107 17.55 0.23 -10.86
CA GLU A 107 17.50 -0.14 -12.28
C GLU A 107 16.54 0.79 -13.04
N PHE A 108 15.40 1.10 -12.41
CA PHE A 108 14.40 2.01 -12.99
C PHE A 108 14.92 3.43 -13.21
N LYS A 109 15.76 3.96 -12.31
CA LYS A 109 16.28 5.33 -12.41
C LYS A 109 17.15 5.55 -13.65
N ASP A 110 17.67 4.48 -14.26
CA ASP A 110 18.53 4.53 -15.45
C ASP A 110 17.72 4.43 -16.76
N TYR A 111 16.40 4.27 -16.69
CA TYR A 111 15.53 4.32 -17.87
C TYR A 111 15.47 5.73 -18.47
N ASP A 112 15.02 5.81 -19.73
CA ASP A 112 14.81 7.09 -20.40
C ASP A 112 13.85 8.00 -19.62
N LEU A 113 14.07 9.32 -19.73
CA LEU A 113 13.31 10.29 -18.96
C LEU A 113 11.80 10.23 -19.25
N GLY A 114 11.41 9.98 -20.49
CA GLY A 114 10.00 9.91 -20.90
C GLY A 114 9.29 8.76 -20.20
N LYS A 115 9.88 7.57 -20.25
CA LYS A 115 9.38 6.35 -19.61
C LYS A 115 9.31 6.50 -18.09
N ARG A 116 10.35 7.05 -17.44
CA ARG A 116 10.33 7.33 -16.00
C ARG A 116 9.22 8.32 -15.62
N GLN A 117 9.04 9.38 -16.40
CA GLN A 117 7.99 10.36 -16.15
C GLN A 117 6.59 9.77 -16.31
N ILE A 118 6.35 8.99 -17.35
CA ILE A 118 5.04 8.34 -17.57
C ILE A 118 4.73 7.41 -16.40
N ILE A 119 5.64 6.51 -16.06
CA ILE A 119 5.43 5.55 -14.96
C ILE A 119 5.23 6.27 -13.63
N GLY A 120 6.11 7.22 -13.30
CA GLY A 120 6.03 7.96 -12.04
C GLY A 120 4.75 8.79 -11.91
N LYS A 121 4.32 9.47 -12.98
CA LYS A 121 3.06 10.24 -13.00
C LYS A 121 1.84 9.33 -12.88
N THR A 122 1.81 8.21 -13.59
CA THR A 122 0.71 7.25 -13.52
C THR A 122 0.59 6.64 -12.13
N LEU A 123 1.70 6.15 -11.54
CA LEU A 123 1.70 5.63 -10.17
C LEU A 123 1.25 6.70 -9.18
N ARG A 124 1.71 7.95 -9.33
CA ARG A 124 1.29 9.06 -8.47
C ARG A 124 -0.20 9.34 -8.59
N ALA A 125 -0.74 9.36 -9.81
CA ALA A 125 -2.16 9.58 -10.06
C ALA A 125 -3.03 8.46 -9.46
N VAL A 126 -2.62 7.19 -9.63
CA VAL A 126 -3.29 6.04 -9.01
C VAL A 126 -3.27 6.16 -7.48
N CYS A 127 -2.12 6.52 -6.89
CA CYS A 127 -2.03 6.71 -5.45
C CYS A 127 -2.92 7.87 -4.97
N CYS A 128 -2.97 9.00 -5.67
CA CYS A 128 -3.91 10.09 -5.37
C CYS A 128 -5.35 9.58 -5.33
N TYR A 129 -5.76 8.86 -6.38
CA TYR A 129 -7.13 8.38 -6.54
C TYR A 129 -7.52 7.39 -5.43
N LEU A 130 -6.61 6.45 -5.10
CA LEU A 130 -6.81 5.45 -4.05
C LEU A 130 -6.52 5.97 -2.63
N GLY A 131 -6.12 7.23 -2.48
CA GLY A 131 -5.68 7.78 -1.19
C GLY A 131 -4.49 7.03 -0.58
N ALA A 132 -3.58 6.53 -1.42
CA ALA A 132 -2.41 5.75 -1.02
C ALA A 132 -1.13 6.60 -0.97
N ASP A 133 -0.14 6.12 -0.22
CA ASP A 133 1.22 6.65 -0.27
C ASP A 133 2.03 5.99 -1.39
N LEU A 134 2.91 6.76 -2.04
CA LEU A 134 3.86 6.24 -3.03
C LEU A 134 5.27 6.36 -2.49
N GLN A 135 5.99 5.24 -2.44
CA GLN A 135 7.41 5.19 -2.07
C GLN A 135 8.23 4.45 -3.11
N TYR A 136 9.54 4.68 -3.12
CA TYR A 136 10.48 3.97 -3.97
C TYR A 136 11.50 3.23 -3.11
N TYR A 137 11.88 2.04 -3.56
CA TYR A 137 12.78 1.15 -2.85
C TYR A 137 13.82 0.55 -3.79
N SER A 138 15.04 0.44 -3.30
CA SER A 138 16.09 -0.38 -3.88
C SER A 138 16.94 -0.95 -2.76
N VAL A 139 17.27 -2.24 -2.84
CA VAL A 139 18.21 -2.89 -1.91
C VAL A 139 19.63 -2.33 -2.07
N LYS A 140 19.96 -1.76 -3.23
CA LYS A 140 21.28 -1.20 -3.54
C LYS A 140 21.43 0.27 -3.11
N ASP A 141 20.37 0.89 -2.60
CA ASP A 141 20.37 2.28 -2.14
C ASP A 141 20.06 2.36 -0.64
N ALA A 142 21.09 2.61 0.17
CA ALA A 142 20.98 2.66 1.62
C ALA A 142 20.00 3.73 2.14
N LEU A 143 19.84 4.84 1.41
CA LEU A 143 18.89 5.90 1.79
C LEU A 143 17.45 5.44 1.55
N LEU A 144 17.19 4.76 0.43
CA LEU A 144 15.86 4.20 0.16
C LEU A 144 15.52 3.05 1.12
N VAL A 145 16.48 2.19 1.45
CA VAL A 145 16.31 1.15 2.48
C VAL A 145 15.92 1.78 3.82
N ARG A 146 16.63 2.85 4.24
CA ARG A 146 16.31 3.57 5.47
C ARG A 146 14.90 4.15 5.44
N ARG A 147 14.50 4.81 4.34
CA ARG A 147 13.15 5.37 4.20
C ARG A 147 12.05 4.32 4.35
N ILE A 148 12.22 3.12 3.80
CA ILE A 148 11.25 2.04 3.98
C ILE A 148 11.22 1.54 5.44
N LYS A 149 12.36 1.47 6.13
CA LYS A 149 12.40 1.13 7.56
C LYS A 149 11.68 2.19 8.41
N ASP A 150 11.88 3.46 8.10
CA ASP A 150 11.21 4.57 8.77
C ASP A 150 9.69 4.52 8.51
N LEU A 151 9.28 4.21 7.26
CA LEU A 151 7.88 4.02 6.88
C LEU A 151 7.21 2.85 7.61
N LEU A 152 7.89 1.70 7.68
CA LEU A 152 7.41 0.53 8.44
C LEU A 152 7.26 0.87 9.92
N SER A 153 8.21 1.60 10.49
CA SER A 153 8.16 2.06 11.88
C SER A 153 6.99 3.04 12.11
N PHE A 154 6.78 3.97 11.18
CA PHE A 154 5.67 4.92 11.23
C PHE A 154 4.31 4.20 11.23
N HIS A 155 4.08 3.28 10.30
CA HIS A 155 2.81 2.55 10.22
C HIS A 155 2.63 1.51 11.33
N GLY A 156 3.72 0.89 11.80
CA GLY A 156 3.67 -0.15 12.83
C GLY A 156 3.44 0.42 14.23
N PHE A 157 4.07 1.55 14.55
CA PHE A 157 4.05 2.09 15.92
C PHE A 157 3.22 3.37 16.08
N ASN A 158 2.57 3.85 15.00
CA ASN A 158 1.80 5.11 15.01
C ASN A 158 2.60 6.29 15.62
N ASN A 159 3.89 6.40 15.29
CA ASN A 159 4.69 7.55 15.69
C ASN A 159 4.21 8.79 14.92
N HIS A 160 3.17 9.45 15.43
CA HIS A 160 2.97 10.86 15.16
C HIS A 160 4.19 11.60 15.71
N PRO A 161 4.85 12.48 14.95
CA PRO A 161 5.77 13.42 15.57
C PRO A 161 4.96 14.18 16.63
N VAL A 162 5.44 14.10 17.88
CA VAL A 162 4.92 14.86 19.02
C VAL A 162 5.12 16.34 18.77
#